data_AF-A0A6V7KVX5-F1
#
_entry.id   AF-A0A6V7KVX5-F1
#
_cell.length_a   1.000
_cell.length_b   1.000
_cell.length_c   1.000
_cell.angle_alpha   90.00
_cell.angle_beta   90.00
_cell.angle_gamma   90.00
#
_symmetry.space_group_name_H-M   'P 1'
#
loop_
_entity.id
_entity.type
_entity.pdbx_description
1 polymer ?
#
loop_
_entity_poly.entity_id
_entity_poly.type
_entity_poly.pdbx_seq_one_letter_code
_entity_poly.pdbx_strand_id
1 'polypeptide(L)' 'TGALPGECWAFKGSTGSVVIELLGTVYITGVTLEHISASIAPTGETSTAPRDFSLW' A
#
# COMPACT_ATOMS: atom_id res chain seq x y z
N THR A 1 -13.55 0.80 3.16
CA THR A 1 -13.11 2.14 3.60
C THR A 1 -11.88 2.47 2.79
N GLY A 2 -11.95 3.41 1.85
CA GLY A 2 -10.79 3.76 1.03
C GLY A 2 -9.90 4.80 1.70
N ALA A 3 -8.61 4.79 1.40
CA ALA A 3 -7.69 5.87 1.79
C ALA A 3 -8.12 7.21 1.16
N LEU A 4 -7.86 8.32 1.85
CA LEU A 4 -7.98 9.66 1.27
C LEU A 4 -6.65 10.06 0.59
N PRO A 5 -6.66 10.95 -0.41
CA PRO A 5 -5.43 11.43 -1.01
C PRO A 5 -4.50 12.06 0.04
N GLY A 6 -3.24 11.57 0.10
CA GLY A 6 -2.24 12.02 1.07
C GLY A 6 -2.16 11.17 2.36
N GLU A 7 -3.15 10.34 2.65
CA GLU A 7 -3.15 9.40 3.78
C GLU A 7 -2.38 8.13 3.41
N CYS A 8 -1.09 8.27 3.14
CA CYS A 8 -0.21 7.15 2.80
C CYS A 8 1.21 7.38 3.33
N TRP A 9 2.00 6.31 3.40
CA TRP A 9 3.42 6.39 3.71
C TRP A 9 4.24 6.32 2.42
N ALA A 10 5.02 7.36 2.15
CA ALA A 10 5.90 7.44 1.00
C ALA A 10 7.35 7.15 1.39
N PHE A 11 8.07 6.48 0.49
CA PHE A 11 9.52 6.30 0.57
C PHE A 11 10.17 6.69 -0.76
N LYS A 12 11.47 6.97 -0.74
CA LYS A 12 12.21 7.39 -1.94
C LYS A 12 12.54 6.19 -2.82
N GLY A 13 12.28 6.31 -4.12
CA GLY A 13 12.57 5.27 -5.11
C GLY A 13 11.41 4.30 -5.31
N SER A 14 11.67 3.18 -5.99
CA SER A 14 10.65 2.18 -6.37
C SER A 14 10.77 0.86 -5.61
N THR A 15 11.71 0.75 -4.67
CA THR A 15 11.96 -0.46 -3.91
C THR A 15 12.10 -0.12 -2.44
N GLY A 16 11.36 -0.84 -1.60
CA GLY A 16 11.31 -0.63 -0.16
C GLY A 16 10.72 -1.84 0.54
N SER A 17 10.73 -1.83 1.87
CA SER A 17 10.16 -2.90 2.68
C SER A 17 9.55 -2.32 3.95
N VAL A 18 8.50 -2.98 4.43
CA VAL A 18 7.84 -2.67 5.69
C VAL A 18 7.73 -3.96 6.50
N VAL A 19 7.94 -3.86 7.81
CA VAL A 19 7.77 -4.97 8.75
C VAL A 19 6.63 -4.60 9.68
N ILE A 20 5.65 -5.49 9.81
CA ILE A 20 4.46 -5.29 10.64
C ILE A 20 4.41 -6.40 11.67
N GLU A 21 4.39 -6.02 12.96
CA GLU A 21 4.13 -6.95 14.05
C GLU A 21 2.62 -7.12 14.22
N LEU A 22 2.16 -8.37 14.15
CA LEU A 22 0.75 -8.70 14.38
C LEU A 22 0.48 -8.80 15.88
N LEU A 23 -0.76 -8.60 16.28
CA LEU A 23 -1.19 -8.71 17.68
C LEU A 23 -0.94 -10.10 18.29
N GLY A 24 -0.76 -11.13 17.47
CA GLY A 24 -0.42 -12.48 17.91
C GLY A 24 -0.09 -13.41 16.76
N THR A 25 0.26 -14.65 17.09
CA THR A 25 0.61 -15.69 16.11
C THR A 25 -0.62 -16.16 15.36
N VAL A 26 -0.60 -16.01 14.03
CA VAL A 26 -1.68 -16.42 13.13
C VAL A 26 -1.13 -17.11 11.89
N TYR A 27 -1.97 -17.92 11.23
CA TYR A 27 -1.66 -18.47 9.91
C TYR A 27 -2.23 -17.53 8.83
N ILE A 28 -1.36 -16.87 8.05
CA ILE A 28 -1.77 -15.93 7.02
C ILE A 28 -2.31 -16.68 5.80
N THR A 29 -3.53 -16.36 5.40
CA THR A 29 -4.20 -16.93 4.22
C THR A 29 -4.38 -15.94 3.08
N GLY A 30 -4.20 -14.65 3.34
CA GLY A 30 -4.30 -13.59 2.35
C GLY A 30 -3.92 -12.23 2.94
N VAL A 31 -3.69 -11.27 2.05
CA VAL A 31 -3.41 -9.87 2.38
C VAL A 31 -4.21 -8.97 1.47
N THR A 32 -4.44 -7.74 1.92
CA THR A 32 -5.05 -6.68 1.12
C THR A 32 -4.10 -5.50 1.03
N LEU A 33 -3.95 -4.95 -0.17
CA LEU A 33 -3.19 -3.72 -0.43
C LEU A 33 -4.12 -2.74 -1.14
N GLU A 34 -4.25 -1.54 -0.59
CA GLU A 34 -5.15 -0.51 -1.10
C GLU A 34 -4.37 0.73 -1.56
N HIS A 35 -4.87 1.37 -2.62
CA HIS A 35 -4.40 2.67 -3.09
C HIS A 35 -5.61 3.48 -3.57
N ILE A 36 -5.51 4.81 -3.54
CA ILE A 36 -6.57 5.69 -4.05
C ILE A 36 -6.84 5.42 -5.54
N SER A 37 -8.09 5.63 -5.97
CA SER A 37 -8.45 5.56 -7.39
C SER A 37 -8.02 6.82 -8.14
N ALA A 38 -7.82 6.69 -9.45
CA ALA A 38 -7.50 7.82 -10.34
C ALA A 38 -8.56 8.93 -10.27
N SER A 39 -9.84 8.58 -10.04
CA SER A 39 -10.94 9.55 -9.95
C SER A 39 -10.85 10.53 -8.78
N ILE A 40 -10.14 10.16 -7.70
CA ILE A 40 -9.95 11.02 -6.52
C ILE A 40 -8.51 11.51 -6.38
N ALA A 41 -7.60 11.09 -7.26
CA ALA A 41 -6.22 11.57 -7.28
C ALA A 41 -6.17 13.02 -7.78
N PRO A 42 -5.47 13.94 -7.10
CA PRO A 42 -5.42 15.36 -7.51
C PRO A 42 -4.92 15.59 -8.94
N THR A 43 -4.04 14.72 -9.44
CA THR A 43 -3.49 14.76 -10.80
C THR A 43 -4.13 13.74 -11.74
N GLY A 44 -5.07 12.92 -11.27
CA GLY A 44 -5.59 11.78 -12.01
C GLY A 44 -4.62 10.60 -12.16
N GLU A 45 -3.39 10.72 -11.66
CA GLU A 45 -2.33 9.71 -11.78
C GLU A 45 -2.32 8.74 -10.59
N THR A 46 -2.10 7.46 -10.87
CA THR A 46 -1.88 6.40 -9.87
C THR A 46 -0.57 5.63 -10.11
N SER A 47 0.32 6.20 -10.92
CA SER A 47 1.60 5.59 -11.31
C SER A 47 2.55 5.33 -10.12
N THR A 48 2.29 5.96 -8.97
CA THR A 48 3.02 5.75 -7.70
C THR A 48 2.53 4.55 -6.89
N ALA A 49 1.43 3.91 -7.27
CA ALA A 49 0.93 2.73 -6.58
C ALA A 49 1.95 1.58 -6.65
N PRO A 50 2.11 0.77 -5.58
CA PRO A 50 2.93 -0.42 -5.64
C PRO A 50 2.41 -1.38 -6.72
N ARG A 51 3.33 -1.94 -7.51
CA ARG A 51 3.01 -2.88 -8.60
C ARG A 51 3.32 -4.30 -8.19
N ASP A 52 4.61 -4.57 -7.98
CA ASP A 52 5.13 -5.86 -7.58
C ASP A 52 5.49 -5.83 -6.10
N PHE A 53 5.04 -6.82 -5.34
CA PHE A 53 5.41 -7.01 -3.95
C PHE A 53 5.47 -8.49 -3.61
N SER A 54 6.20 -8.80 -2.55
CA SER A 54 6.31 -10.15 -1.99
C SER A 54 6.13 -10.09 -0.48
N LEU A 55 5.69 -11.22 0.08
CA LEU A 55 5.56 -11.44 1.51
C LEU A 55 6.63 -12.43 1.96
N TRP A 56 7.10 -12.27 3.19
CA TRP A 56 8.18 -13.05 3.79
C TRP A 56 7.77 -13.55 5.17
#